data_AF-A0A812CXF5-F1
#
_entry.id   AF-A0A812CXF5-F1
#
_cell.length_a   1.000
_cell.length_b   1.000
_cell.length_c   1.000
_cell.angle_alpha   90.00
_cell.angle_beta   90.00
_cell.angle_gamma   90.00
#
_symmetry.space_group_name_H-M   'P 1'
#
loop_
_entity.id
_entity.type
_entity.pdbx_description
1 polymer ?
#
loop_
_entity_poly.entity_id
_entity_poly.type
_entity_poly.pdbx_seq_one_letter_code
_entity_poly.pdbx_strand_id
1 'polypeptide(L)'
;MSAAVAPFPSFHEGNIKNWFLQMEAIFTVRRITDQKTKFGHVVAVLPPAIVDEVSDFLEAVPEVEPYARLKEAILRRMGRTEESLIRELFSNLTCDGRTPSQLLRYMKSRLGKNTMADSILKSLWLDRLPTTITQILAPMSENTSIDQLADAADRIFSQLDNQTMPVHNAEATRDHSSLEKTVEDLQRQVKDLTLALESQGRSRFPSRRRFRSRPRSSSRNKDATPTM
;
A
#
# COMPACT_ATOMS: atom_id res chain seq x y z
N MET A 1 -34.24 -22.40 22.41
CA MET A 1 -33.35 -21.37 21.81
C MET A 1 -33.17 -21.73 20.35
N SER A 2 -33.69 -20.92 19.43
CA SER A 2 -33.62 -21.19 17.98
C SER A 2 -32.23 -20.79 17.49
N ALA A 3 -31.40 -21.76 17.07
CA ALA A 3 -30.11 -21.47 16.45
C ALA A 3 -30.38 -20.75 15.12
N ALA A 4 -29.89 -19.51 14.98
CA ALA A 4 -29.95 -18.79 13.72
C ALA A 4 -29.26 -19.63 12.64
N VAL A 5 -29.98 -19.98 11.57
CA VAL A 5 -29.43 -20.70 10.43
C VAL A 5 -28.47 -19.77 9.71
N ALA A 6 -27.16 -19.88 10.00
CA ALA A 6 -26.13 -19.04 9.39
C ALA A 6 -26.16 -19.21 7.86
N PRO A 7 -26.32 -18.15 7.05
CA PRO A 7 -26.48 -18.26 5.60
C PRO A 7 -25.27 -18.93 4.93
N PHE A 8 -25.46 -19.49 3.73
CA PHE A 8 -24.34 -20.05 2.98
C PHE A 8 -23.34 -18.94 2.59
N PRO A 9 -22.02 -19.22 2.64
CA PRO A 9 -20.99 -18.23 2.33
C PRO A 9 -21.01 -17.86 0.86
N SER A 10 -20.81 -16.57 0.58
CA SER A 10 -20.57 -16.07 -0.78
C SER A 10 -19.34 -16.75 -1.39
N PHE A 11 -19.42 -17.04 -2.69
CA PHE A 11 -18.32 -17.67 -3.42
C PHE A 11 -17.07 -16.79 -3.46
N HIS A 12 -15.90 -17.40 -3.29
CA HIS A 12 -14.61 -16.70 -3.28
C HIS A 12 -13.65 -17.31 -4.30
N GLU A 13 -13.60 -16.73 -5.50
CA GLU A 13 -12.76 -17.17 -6.63
C GLU A 13 -11.27 -17.25 -6.28
N GLY A 14 -10.80 -16.35 -5.41
CA GLY A 14 -9.41 -16.37 -4.99
C GLY A 14 -9.03 -17.57 -4.13
N ASN A 15 -10.00 -18.29 -3.52
CA ASN A 15 -9.72 -19.41 -2.62
C ASN A 15 -10.88 -20.42 -2.57
N ILE A 16 -11.13 -21.02 -3.73
CA ILE A 16 -12.24 -21.95 -3.97
C ILE A 16 -12.16 -23.17 -3.02
N LYS A 17 -10.94 -23.64 -2.70
CA LYS A 17 -10.72 -24.73 -1.75
C LYS A 17 -11.26 -24.40 -0.35
N ASN A 18 -10.95 -23.22 0.18
CA ASN A 18 -11.45 -22.79 1.49
C ASN A 18 -12.95 -22.55 1.49
N TRP A 19 -13.51 -22.05 0.38
CA TRP A 19 -14.96 -21.90 0.25
C TRP A 19 -15.68 -23.25 0.36
N PHE A 20 -15.20 -24.30 -0.33
CA PHE A 20 -15.76 -25.65 -0.19
C PHE A 20 -15.62 -26.20 1.24
N LEU A 21 -14.49 -25.97 1.91
CA LEU A 21 -14.33 -26.37 3.32
C LEU A 21 -15.38 -25.70 4.23
N GLN A 22 -15.67 -24.43 3.99
CA GLN A 22 -16.70 -23.69 4.73
C GLN A 22 -18.11 -24.23 4.44
N MET A 23 -18.42 -24.52 3.18
CA MET A 23 -19.69 -25.16 2.78
C MET A 23 -19.87 -26.53 3.44
N GLU A 24 -18.82 -27.35 3.48
CA GLU A 24 -18.83 -28.68 4.09
C GLU A 24 -19.04 -28.64 5.60
N ALA A 25 -18.43 -27.66 6.29
CA ALA A 25 -18.69 -27.42 7.70
C ALA A 25 -20.17 -27.07 7.95
N ILE A 26 -20.78 -26.23 7.10
CA ILE A 26 -22.20 -25.88 7.21
C ILE A 26 -23.10 -27.07 6.93
N PHE A 27 -22.80 -27.87 5.90
CA PHE A 27 -23.54 -29.10 5.63
C PHE A 27 -23.51 -30.06 6.82
N THR A 28 -22.36 -30.17 7.47
CA THR A 28 -22.19 -31.02 8.66
C THR A 28 -23.05 -30.51 9.82
N VAL A 29 -22.99 -29.22 10.14
CA VAL A 29 -23.78 -28.60 11.22
C VAL A 29 -25.29 -28.74 10.95
N ARG A 30 -25.71 -28.61 9.69
CA ARG A 30 -27.10 -28.74 9.26
C ARG A 30 -27.55 -30.18 8.99
N ARG A 31 -26.68 -31.18 9.21
CA ARG A 31 -26.94 -32.60 8.92
C ARG A 31 -27.38 -32.87 7.47
N ILE A 32 -26.90 -32.05 6.53
CA ILE A 32 -27.10 -32.25 5.10
C ILE A 32 -26.07 -33.29 4.64
N THR A 33 -26.49 -34.54 4.54
CA THR A 33 -25.63 -35.67 4.15
C THR A 33 -25.84 -36.07 2.69
N ASP A 34 -27.05 -35.89 2.16
CA ASP A 34 -27.42 -36.27 0.80
C ASP A 34 -26.66 -35.46 -0.27
N GLN A 35 -26.09 -36.17 -1.25
CA GLN A 35 -25.28 -35.61 -2.32
C GLN A 35 -26.10 -34.71 -3.24
N LYS A 36 -27.35 -35.07 -3.55
CA LYS A 36 -28.22 -34.26 -4.42
C LYS A 36 -28.60 -32.95 -3.74
N THR A 37 -28.89 -33.01 -2.45
CA THR A 37 -29.19 -31.82 -1.63
C THR A 37 -27.96 -30.90 -1.53
N LYS A 38 -26.76 -31.44 -1.30
CA LYS A 38 -25.51 -30.65 -1.31
C LYS A 38 -25.28 -29.99 -2.67
N PHE A 39 -25.46 -30.74 -3.76
CA PHE A 39 -25.34 -30.25 -5.12
C PHE A 39 -26.27 -29.06 -5.37
N GLY A 40 -27.55 -29.19 -5.03
CA GLY A 40 -28.53 -28.10 -5.19
C GLY A 40 -28.15 -26.84 -4.42
N HIS A 41 -27.66 -26.98 -3.18
CA HIS A 41 -27.19 -25.84 -2.40
C HIS A 41 -25.94 -25.18 -2.98
N VAL A 42 -24.99 -25.95 -3.51
CA VAL A 42 -23.80 -25.41 -4.16
C VAL A 42 -24.20 -24.63 -5.41
N VAL A 43 -24.95 -25.26 -6.33
CA VAL A 43 -25.35 -24.63 -7.60
C VAL A 43 -26.11 -23.32 -7.36
N ALA A 44 -26.96 -23.26 -6.32
CA ALA A 44 -27.71 -22.05 -5.97
C ALA A 44 -26.83 -20.87 -5.50
N VAL A 45 -25.60 -21.13 -5.07
CA VAL A 45 -24.67 -20.12 -4.53
C VAL A 45 -23.52 -19.82 -5.51
N LEU A 46 -23.38 -20.59 -6.59
CA LEU A 46 -22.35 -20.37 -7.60
C LEU A 46 -22.61 -19.07 -8.39
N PRO A 47 -21.58 -18.25 -8.64
CA PRO A 47 -21.67 -17.12 -9.55
C PRO A 47 -21.93 -17.59 -10.99
N PRO A 48 -22.59 -16.77 -11.83
CA PRO A 48 -22.85 -17.10 -13.24
C PRO A 48 -21.60 -17.52 -14.00
N ALA A 49 -20.46 -16.83 -13.79
CA ALA A 49 -19.20 -17.15 -14.45
C ALA A 49 -18.72 -18.60 -14.17
N ILE A 50 -18.97 -19.12 -12.96
CA ILE A 50 -18.60 -20.49 -12.61
C ILE A 50 -19.60 -21.49 -13.18
N VAL A 51 -20.89 -21.12 -13.20
CA VAL A 51 -21.95 -21.94 -13.80
C VAL A 51 -21.68 -22.15 -15.28
N ASP A 52 -21.30 -21.09 -16.00
CA ASP A 52 -20.93 -21.16 -17.41
C ASP A 52 -19.71 -22.08 -17.62
N GLU A 53 -18.69 -21.96 -16.76
CA GLU A 53 -17.48 -22.79 -16.83
C GLU A 53 -17.74 -24.29 -16.61
N VAL A 54 -18.80 -24.65 -15.89
CA VAL A 54 -19.19 -26.05 -15.64
C VAL A 54 -20.52 -26.42 -16.32
N SER A 55 -20.95 -25.67 -17.34
CA SER A 55 -22.24 -25.89 -18.01
C SER A 55 -22.38 -27.31 -18.55
N ASP A 56 -21.33 -27.84 -19.19
CA ASP A 56 -21.29 -29.22 -19.69
C ASP A 56 -21.51 -30.28 -18.59
N PHE A 57 -21.02 -30.02 -17.38
CA PHE A 57 -21.27 -30.87 -16.21
C PHE A 57 -22.71 -30.76 -15.72
N LEU A 58 -23.30 -29.56 -15.78
CA LEU A 58 -24.69 -29.32 -15.37
C LEU A 58 -25.71 -29.88 -16.38
N GLU A 59 -25.35 -29.97 -17.65
CA GLU A 59 -26.14 -30.64 -18.69
C GLU A 59 -26.15 -32.16 -18.52
N ALA A 60 -25.04 -32.73 -18.04
CA ALA A 60 -24.86 -34.16 -17.84
C ALA A 60 -24.48 -34.49 -16.38
N VAL A 61 -25.37 -34.15 -15.43
CA VAL A 61 -25.10 -34.38 -14.00
C VAL A 61 -24.96 -35.88 -13.72
N PRO A 62 -23.82 -36.34 -13.18
CA PRO A 62 -23.63 -37.75 -12.84
C PRO A 62 -24.57 -38.19 -11.70
N GLU A 63 -25.14 -39.40 -11.82
CA GLU A 63 -26.05 -39.94 -10.81
C GLU A 63 -25.34 -40.30 -9.49
N VAL A 64 -24.07 -40.69 -9.59
CA VAL A 64 -23.25 -41.08 -8.45
C VAL A 64 -22.43 -39.89 -7.96
N GLU A 65 -22.67 -39.49 -6.71
CA GLU A 65 -21.97 -38.41 -6.01
C GLU A 65 -21.88 -37.07 -6.78
N PRO A 66 -23.03 -36.49 -7.19
CA PRO A 66 -23.07 -35.27 -7.99
C PRO A 66 -22.32 -34.09 -7.36
N TYR A 67 -22.39 -33.92 -6.04
CA TYR A 67 -21.66 -32.84 -5.35
C TYR A 67 -20.15 -33.08 -5.36
N ALA A 68 -19.68 -34.30 -5.08
CA ALA A 68 -18.25 -34.61 -5.06
C ALA A 68 -17.62 -34.37 -6.44
N ARG A 69 -18.30 -34.83 -7.50
CA ARG A 69 -17.88 -34.64 -8.89
C ARG A 69 -17.93 -33.18 -9.32
N LEU A 70 -18.95 -32.42 -8.92
CA LEU A 70 -19.02 -30.97 -9.18
C LEU A 70 -17.86 -30.24 -8.50
N LYS A 71 -17.60 -30.54 -7.22
CA LYS A 71 -16.49 -29.95 -6.46
C LYS A 71 -15.16 -30.21 -7.16
N GLU A 72 -14.91 -31.44 -7.61
CA GLU A 72 -13.70 -31.80 -8.35
C GLU A 72 -13.61 -31.04 -9.68
N ALA A 73 -14.70 -30.98 -10.46
CA ALA A 73 -14.73 -30.27 -11.74
C ALA A 73 -14.43 -28.77 -11.57
N ILE A 74 -15.07 -28.11 -10.62
CA ILE A 74 -14.83 -26.69 -10.30
C ILE A 74 -13.37 -26.50 -9.85
N LEU A 75 -12.87 -27.35 -8.95
CA LEU A 75 -11.48 -27.27 -8.50
C LEU A 75 -10.47 -27.54 -9.62
N ARG A 76 -10.82 -28.32 -10.64
CA ARG A 76 -9.93 -28.62 -11.77
C ARG A 76 -9.91 -27.47 -12.80
N ARG A 77 -11.08 -26.90 -13.12
CA ARG A 77 -11.20 -25.85 -14.16
C ARG A 77 -10.84 -24.47 -13.63
N MET A 78 -11.28 -24.18 -12.40
CA MET A 78 -11.02 -22.91 -11.71
C MET A 78 -9.80 -22.98 -10.79
N GLY A 79 -9.24 -24.17 -10.58
CA GLY A 79 -7.99 -24.35 -9.85
C GLY A 79 -6.88 -23.66 -10.60
N ARG A 80 -6.38 -22.55 -10.06
CA ARG A 80 -5.15 -21.91 -10.53
C ARG A 80 -4.06 -22.98 -10.58
N THR A 81 -3.33 -23.04 -11.69
CA THR A 81 -2.16 -23.90 -11.80
C THR A 81 -1.17 -23.54 -10.70
N GLU A 82 -0.45 -24.54 -10.21
CA GLU A 82 0.58 -24.37 -9.19
C GLU A 82 1.56 -23.24 -9.57
N GLU A 83 1.98 -23.22 -10.83
CA GLU A 83 2.85 -22.20 -11.40
C GLU A 83 2.28 -20.77 -11.34
N SER A 84 0.97 -20.62 -11.55
CA SER A 84 0.30 -19.31 -11.44
C SER A 84 0.21 -18.85 -9.99
N LEU A 85 -0.08 -19.76 -9.05
CA LEU A 85 -0.11 -19.46 -7.62
C LEU A 85 1.26 -19.04 -7.12
N ILE A 86 2.29 -19.77 -7.55
CA ILE A 86 3.68 -19.48 -7.26
C ILE A 86 4.06 -18.12 -7.81
N ARG A 87 3.79 -17.84 -9.09
CA ARG A 87 4.09 -16.55 -9.74
C ARG A 87 3.40 -15.38 -9.07
N GLU A 88 2.14 -15.54 -8.65
CA GLU A 88 1.41 -14.53 -7.88
C GLU A 88 2.01 -14.36 -6.48
N LEU A 89 2.46 -15.44 -5.83
CA LEU A 89 3.20 -15.36 -4.58
C LEU A 89 4.50 -14.56 -4.75
N PHE A 90 5.16 -14.72 -5.89
CA PHE A 90 6.38 -13.99 -6.24
C PHE A 90 6.12 -12.53 -6.63
N SER A 91 4.95 -12.17 -7.16
CA SER A 91 4.69 -10.82 -7.66
C SER A 91 3.95 -9.93 -6.65
N ASN A 92 3.03 -10.48 -5.85
CA ASN A 92 2.00 -9.69 -5.16
C ASN A 92 2.02 -9.82 -3.63
N LEU A 93 2.92 -10.61 -3.03
CA LEU A 93 3.08 -10.63 -1.57
C LEU A 93 4.01 -9.50 -1.13
N THR A 94 3.44 -8.42 -0.62
CA THR A 94 4.13 -7.47 0.25
C THR A 94 3.66 -7.68 1.68
N CYS A 95 4.56 -7.59 2.65
CA CYS A 95 4.22 -7.61 4.07
C CYS A 95 3.52 -6.27 4.42
N ASP A 96 2.25 -6.15 4.07
CA ASP A 96 1.45 -4.92 4.16
C ASP A 96 0.82 -4.71 5.55
N GLY A 97 1.60 -4.92 6.61
CA GLY A 97 1.15 -4.81 8.01
C GLY A 97 0.66 -6.13 8.62
N ARG A 98 0.96 -7.27 7.99
CA ARG A 98 0.73 -8.61 8.56
C ARG A 98 1.91 -9.03 9.41
N THR A 99 1.67 -9.81 10.46
CA THR A 99 2.77 -10.43 11.19
C THR A 99 3.48 -11.48 10.31
N PRO A 100 4.78 -11.71 10.49
CA PRO A 100 5.51 -12.76 9.79
C PRO A 100 4.82 -14.15 9.81
N SER A 101 4.20 -14.55 10.93
CA SER A 101 3.43 -15.80 11.01
C SER A 101 2.14 -15.80 10.20
N GLN A 102 1.43 -14.67 10.14
CA GLN A 102 0.24 -14.52 9.30
C GLN A 102 0.60 -14.59 7.83
N LEU A 103 1.75 -14.01 7.44
CA LEU A 103 2.30 -14.13 6.10
C LEU A 103 2.58 -15.59 5.75
N LEU A 104 3.25 -16.33 6.65
CA LEU A 104 3.55 -17.75 6.45
C LEU A 104 2.27 -18.57 6.29
N ARG A 105 1.28 -18.36 7.16
CA ARG A 105 0.00 -19.07 7.10
C ARG A 105 -0.75 -18.77 5.81
N TYR A 106 -0.72 -17.51 5.37
CA TYR A 106 -1.30 -17.11 4.09
C TYR A 106 -0.60 -17.83 2.92
N MET A 107 0.73 -17.88 2.90
CA MET A 107 1.50 -18.62 1.89
C MET A 107 1.14 -20.11 1.90
N LYS A 108 1.18 -20.77 3.06
CA LYS A 108 0.77 -22.19 3.22
C LYS A 108 -0.66 -22.43 2.73
N SER A 109 -1.59 -21.51 3.00
CA SER A 109 -2.99 -21.63 2.54
C SER A 109 -3.15 -21.51 1.02
N ARG A 110 -2.28 -20.74 0.36
CA ARG A 110 -2.27 -20.54 -1.09
C ARG A 110 -1.67 -21.74 -1.83
N LEU A 111 -0.55 -22.25 -1.33
CA LEU A 111 0.15 -23.38 -1.91
C LEU A 111 -0.59 -24.71 -1.66
N GLY A 112 -1.25 -24.86 -0.51
CA GLY A 112 -1.87 -26.12 -0.12
C GLY A 112 -0.84 -27.15 0.37
N LYS A 113 -1.31 -28.34 0.76
CA LYS A 113 -0.51 -29.33 1.52
C LYS A 113 0.65 -30.00 0.76
N ASN A 114 0.80 -29.84 -0.56
CA ASN A 114 1.55 -30.84 -1.34
C ASN A 114 2.47 -30.33 -2.45
N THR A 115 2.81 -29.05 -2.48
CA THR A 115 3.32 -28.43 -3.72
C THR A 115 4.69 -27.76 -3.59
N MET A 116 5.23 -27.53 -2.38
CA MET A 116 6.60 -27.03 -2.26
C MET A 116 7.41 -27.74 -1.20
N ALA A 117 8.68 -27.97 -1.53
CA ALA A 117 9.68 -28.30 -0.53
C ALA A 117 9.71 -27.18 0.52
N ASP A 118 9.67 -27.56 1.79
CA ASP A 118 9.72 -26.62 2.91
C ASP A 118 10.91 -25.66 2.82
N SER A 119 12.01 -26.07 2.18
CA SER A 119 13.17 -25.22 1.91
C SER A 119 12.86 -24.04 0.98
N ILE A 120 12.07 -24.24 -0.07
CA ILE A 120 11.68 -23.20 -1.03
C ILE A 120 10.67 -22.26 -0.39
N LEU A 121 9.71 -22.80 0.36
CA LEU A 121 8.75 -21.98 1.10
C LEU A 121 9.46 -21.07 2.11
N LYS A 122 10.50 -21.60 2.75
CA LYS A 122 11.31 -20.90 3.76
C LYS A 122 12.14 -19.78 3.17
N SER A 123 12.88 -20.03 2.09
CA SER A 123 13.65 -18.98 1.41
C SER A 123 12.72 -17.89 0.91
N LEU A 124 11.60 -18.27 0.32
CA LEU A 124 10.61 -17.33 -0.19
C LEU A 124 9.94 -16.51 0.92
N TRP A 125 9.64 -17.12 2.06
CA TRP A 125 9.07 -16.40 3.19
C TRP A 125 10.08 -15.39 3.76
N LEU A 126 11.35 -15.78 3.89
CA LEU A 126 12.42 -14.87 4.31
C LEU A 126 12.58 -13.71 3.34
N ASP A 127 12.61 -13.94 2.03
CA ASP A 127 12.74 -12.88 1.01
C ASP A 127 11.62 -11.81 1.07
N ARG A 128 10.48 -12.12 1.72
CA ARG A 128 9.34 -11.21 1.85
C ARG A 128 9.28 -10.46 3.17
N LEU A 129 10.13 -10.79 4.13
CA LEU A 129 10.21 -10.09 5.41
C LEU A 129 11.06 -8.81 5.27
N PRO A 130 10.82 -7.81 6.14
CA PRO A 130 11.71 -6.65 6.25
C PRO A 130 13.16 -7.08 6.47
N THR A 131 14.10 -6.39 5.84
CA THR A 131 15.53 -6.72 5.86
C THR A 131 16.10 -6.88 7.28
N THR A 132 15.59 -6.11 8.24
CA THR A 132 16.01 -6.20 9.65
C THR A 132 15.69 -7.57 10.25
N ILE A 133 14.52 -8.13 9.94
CA ILE A 133 14.08 -9.43 10.45
C ILE A 133 14.84 -10.55 9.73
N THR A 134 15.05 -10.42 8.42
CA THR A 134 15.76 -11.44 7.64
C THR A 134 17.22 -11.57 8.06
N GLN A 135 17.92 -10.47 8.34
CA GLN A 135 19.31 -10.51 8.79
C GLN A 135 19.49 -11.27 10.11
N ILE A 136 18.51 -11.16 11.02
CA ILE A 136 18.54 -11.86 12.32
C ILE A 136 18.20 -13.34 12.14
N LEU A 137 17.26 -13.66 11.25
CA LEU A 137 16.74 -15.03 11.08
C LEU A 137 17.51 -15.88 10.07
N ALA A 138 18.19 -15.27 9.08
CA ALA A 138 18.97 -15.95 8.06
C ALA A 138 19.96 -16.99 8.65
N PRO A 139 20.79 -16.67 9.66
CA PRO A 139 21.70 -17.66 10.25
C PRO A 139 20.99 -18.77 11.05
N MET A 140 19.76 -18.52 11.52
CA MET A 140 18.95 -19.52 12.24
C MET A 140 18.12 -20.38 11.26
N SER A 141 18.09 -20.00 9.98
CA SER A 141 17.21 -20.59 8.99
C SER A 141 17.63 -21.99 8.52
N GLU A 142 18.85 -22.46 8.80
CA GLU A 142 19.27 -23.81 8.37
C GLU A 142 18.80 -24.91 9.35
N ASN A 143 18.75 -24.60 10.65
CA ASN A 143 18.58 -25.62 11.70
C ASN A 143 17.22 -25.59 12.41
N THR A 144 16.34 -24.65 12.07
CA THR A 144 15.08 -24.40 12.79
C THR A 144 13.87 -24.60 11.87
N SER A 145 12.73 -25.09 12.37
CA SER A 145 11.55 -25.25 11.50
C SER A 145 11.00 -23.90 11.05
N ILE A 146 10.31 -23.87 9.90
CA ILE A 146 9.72 -22.63 9.37
C ILE A 146 8.67 -22.01 10.32
N ASP A 147 7.94 -22.84 11.06
CA ASP A 147 6.95 -22.39 12.03
C ASP A 147 7.63 -21.76 13.27
N GLN A 148 8.72 -22.35 13.76
CA GLN A 148 9.51 -21.76 14.85
C GLN A 148 10.19 -20.45 14.44
N LEU A 149 10.62 -20.33 13.18
CA LEU A 149 11.15 -19.08 12.65
C LEU A 149 10.07 -18.01 12.55
N ALA A 150 8.84 -18.39 12.18
CA ALA A 150 7.71 -17.46 12.18
C ALA A 150 7.39 -16.94 13.59
N ASP A 151 7.40 -17.81 14.60
CA ASP A 151 7.22 -17.39 16.00
C ASP A 151 8.34 -16.44 16.46
N ALA A 152 9.59 -16.71 16.07
CA ALA A 152 10.73 -15.82 16.37
C ALA A 152 10.62 -14.49 15.63
N ALA A 153 10.20 -14.51 14.37
CA ALA A 153 9.97 -13.32 13.55
C ALA A 153 8.88 -12.42 14.13
N ASP A 154 7.79 -12.99 14.63
CA ASP A 154 6.71 -12.23 15.29
C ASP A 154 7.20 -11.49 16.54
N ARG A 155 8.11 -12.10 17.31
CA ARG A 155 8.73 -11.45 18.48
C ARG A 155 9.62 -10.28 18.07
N ILE A 156 10.40 -10.44 17.00
CA ILE A 156 11.25 -9.37 16.46
C ILE A 156 10.37 -8.25 15.87
N PHE A 157 9.33 -8.63 15.12
CA PHE A 157 8.39 -7.70 14.50
C PHE A 157 7.66 -6.83 15.54
N SER A 158 7.17 -7.44 16.62
CA SER A 158 6.55 -6.70 17.73
C SER A 158 7.52 -5.80 18.49
N GLN A 159 8.80 -6.19 18.58
CA GLN A 159 9.84 -5.33 19.18
C GLN A 159 10.17 -4.13 18.28
N LEU A 160 10.24 -4.30 16.96
CA LEU A 160 10.44 -3.20 16.02
C LEU A 160 9.24 -2.24 15.99
N ASP A 161 8.02 -2.78 16.01
CA ASP A 161 6.80 -1.97 16.03
C ASP A 161 6.71 -1.15 17.33
N ASN A 162 7.05 -1.74 18.47
CA ASN A 162 7.13 -1.03 19.76
C ASN A 162 8.27 0.00 19.84
N GLN A 163 9.32 -0.10 19.01
CA GLN A 163 10.38 0.91 18.92
C GLN A 163 9.96 2.18 18.16
N THR A 164 8.75 2.22 17.58
CA THR A 164 8.16 3.47 17.04
C THR A 164 7.54 4.38 18.11
N MET A 165 7.58 3.99 19.39
CA MET A 165 7.39 4.95 20.49
C MET A 165 8.70 5.73 20.73
N PRO A 166 8.68 7.08 20.83
CA PRO A 166 9.89 7.89 20.88
C PRO A 166 10.57 7.72 22.24
N VAL A 167 11.39 6.68 22.38
CA VAL A 167 12.35 6.58 23.47
C VAL A 167 13.54 7.47 23.09
N HIS A 168 13.42 8.74 23.45
CA HIS A 168 14.51 9.62 23.84
C HIS A 168 15.83 9.46 23.07
N ASN A 169 15.85 9.87 21.80
CA ASN A 169 17.09 10.31 21.17
C ASN A 169 17.42 11.73 21.67
N ALA A 170 18.06 11.82 22.84
CA ALA A 170 18.52 13.07 23.43
C ALA A 170 19.61 13.79 22.59
N GLU A 171 20.04 13.20 21.47
CA GLU A 171 20.99 13.81 20.53
C GLU A 171 20.31 14.46 19.32
N ALA A 172 19.16 13.96 18.85
CA ALA A 172 18.47 14.54 17.68
C ALA A 172 17.71 15.85 17.99
N THR A 173 17.37 16.11 19.26
CA THR A 173 16.71 17.36 19.69
C THR A 173 17.68 18.54 19.77
N ARG A 174 18.98 18.30 19.94
CA ARG A 174 19.99 19.37 19.90
C ARG A 174 20.10 19.97 18.51
N ASP A 175 20.09 19.12 17.49
CA ASP A 175 20.19 19.57 16.09
C ASP A 175 18.94 20.32 15.65
N HIS A 176 17.75 19.86 16.02
CA HIS A 176 16.50 20.57 15.67
C HIS A 176 16.41 21.94 16.35
N SER A 177 16.81 22.07 17.62
CA SER A 177 16.83 23.36 18.31
C SER A 177 17.88 24.34 17.74
N SER A 178 18.99 23.80 17.24
CA SER A 178 20.05 24.58 16.58
C SER A 178 19.58 25.06 15.20
N LEU A 179 18.93 24.19 14.43
CA LEU A 179 18.31 24.50 13.14
C LEU A 179 17.14 25.49 13.28
N GLU A 180 16.30 25.36 14.31
CA GLU A 180 15.23 26.33 14.58
C GLU A 180 15.78 27.71 14.90
N LYS A 181 16.83 27.79 15.73
CA LYS A 181 17.52 29.06 16.03
C LYS A 181 18.17 29.67 14.78
N THR A 182 18.79 28.86 13.92
CA THR A 182 19.38 29.39 12.68
C THR A 182 18.30 29.86 11.70
N VAL A 183 17.16 29.19 11.63
CA VAL A 183 16.01 29.64 10.81
C VAL A 183 15.43 30.94 11.34
N GLU A 184 15.26 31.10 12.65
CA GLU A 184 14.81 32.37 13.25
C GLU A 184 15.78 33.52 12.98
N ASP A 185 17.09 33.27 13.09
CA ASP A 185 18.11 34.29 12.87
C ASP A 185 18.22 34.68 11.39
N LEU A 186 18.10 33.70 10.47
CA LEU A 186 17.99 33.95 9.04
C LEU A 186 16.72 34.72 8.68
N GLN A 187 15.58 34.40 9.30
CA GLN A 187 14.33 35.16 9.11
C GLN A 187 14.47 36.61 9.57
N ARG A 188 15.19 36.87 10.67
CA ARG A 188 15.51 38.24 11.11
C ARG A 188 16.41 38.98 10.13
N GLN A 189 17.50 38.35 9.67
CA GLN A 189 18.40 38.97 8.69
C GLN A 189 17.70 39.27 7.36
N VAL A 190 16.84 38.37 6.88
CA VAL A 190 16.04 38.61 5.67
C VAL A 190 15.09 39.79 5.88
N LYS A 191 14.42 39.89 7.03
CA LYS A 191 13.52 41.02 7.33
C LYS A 191 14.28 42.36 7.38
N ASP A 192 15.44 42.39 8.03
CA ASP A 192 16.26 43.59 8.13
C ASP A 192 16.85 44.01 6.78
N LEU A 193 17.29 43.05 5.95
CA LEU A 193 17.70 43.32 4.57
C LEU A 193 16.55 43.85 3.71
N THR A 194 15.35 43.31 3.89
CA THR A 194 14.15 43.78 3.18
C THR A 194 13.82 45.22 3.55
N LEU A 195 13.86 45.56 4.85
CA LEU A 195 13.66 46.92 5.34
C LEU A 195 14.77 47.87 4.90
N ALA A 196 16.03 47.41 4.87
CA ALA A 196 17.15 48.19 4.37
C ALA A 196 17.01 48.49 2.87
N LEU A 197 16.60 47.51 2.06
CA LEU A 197 16.32 47.69 0.64
C LEU A 197 15.15 48.65 0.38
N GLU A 198 14.08 48.57 1.19
CA GLU A 198 12.97 49.54 1.13
C GLU A 198 13.41 50.96 1.49
N SER A 199 14.30 51.11 2.46
CA SER A 199 14.88 52.42 2.83
C SER A 199 15.82 52.97 1.75
N GLN A 200 16.54 52.10 1.06
CA GLN A 200 17.50 52.46 0.00
C GLN A 200 16.80 52.80 -1.34
N GLY A 201 15.57 52.31 -1.54
CA GLY A 201 14.71 52.62 -2.69
C GLY A 201 14.13 54.04 -2.71
N ARG A 202 14.23 54.82 -1.62
CA ARG A 202 13.65 56.17 -1.52
C ARG A 202 14.60 57.35 -1.76
N SER A 203 15.91 57.14 -1.97
CA SER A 203 16.84 58.24 -2.24
C SER A 203 17.67 58.04 -3.50
N ARG A 204 17.05 58.14 -4.68
CA ARG A 204 17.80 58.38 -5.92
C ARG A 204 17.15 59.45 -6.79
N PHE A 205 17.18 60.67 -6.30
CA PHE A 205 17.04 61.86 -7.15
C PHE A 205 18.22 62.81 -6.90
N PRO A 206 19.32 62.70 -7.67
CA PRO A 206 20.25 63.81 -7.82
C PRO A 206 19.61 64.80 -8.79
N SER A 207 19.11 65.93 -8.26
CA SER A 207 18.58 67.02 -9.08
C SER A 207 19.72 67.61 -9.91
N ARG A 208 19.72 67.23 -11.19
CA ARG A 208 20.72 67.58 -12.19
C ARG A 208 20.47 69.02 -12.64
N ARG A 209 21.46 69.88 -12.43
CA ARG A 209 21.57 71.23 -13.00
C ARG A 209 21.09 71.24 -14.46
N ARG A 210 20.08 72.06 -14.77
CA ARG A 210 19.73 72.41 -16.14
C ARG A 210 19.81 73.93 -16.32
N PHE A 211 20.82 74.32 -17.08
CA PHE A 211 20.94 75.61 -17.72
C PHE A 211 19.84 75.82 -18.77
N ARG A 212 19.59 77.10 -19.09
CA ARG A 212 18.76 77.70 -20.16
C ARG A 212 17.26 77.72 -19.87
N SER A 213 16.53 78.83 -20.03
CA SER A 213 16.78 80.04 -20.84
C SER A 213 15.84 81.16 -20.37
N ARG A 214 16.38 82.38 -20.23
CA ARG A 214 15.63 83.63 -19.98
C ARG A 214 14.82 84.01 -21.24
N PRO A 215 13.50 84.27 -21.15
CA PRO A 215 12.77 84.98 -22.19
C PRO A 215 12.80 86.49 -21.97
N ARG A 216 12.72 87.19 -23.10
CA ARG A 216 12.78 88.63 -23.36
C ARG A 216 11.63 89.45 -22.76
N SER A 217 11.94 90.70 -22.43
CA SER A 217 11.26 91.98 -22.79
C SER A 217 11.88 93.08 -21.92
N SER A 218 12.02 94.37 -22.24
CA SER A 218 11.64 95.23 -23.36
C SER A 218 12.35 96.59 -23.13
N SER A 219 12.97 97.17 -24.15
CA SER A 219 13.07 98.63 -24.39
C SER A 219 13.54 98.77 -25.85
N ARG A 220 12.84 99.40 -26.80
CA ARG A 220 12.21 100.72 -26.94
C ARG A 220 13.20 101.88 -26.85
N ASN A 221 13.75 102.22 -28.02
CA ASN A 221 14.11 103.56 -28.56
C ASN A 221 14.97 103.32 -29.82
N LYS A 222 14.98 104.10 -30.89
CA LYS A 222 14.26 105.29 -31.39
C LYS A 222 14.69 105.39 -32.87
N ASP A 223 13.73 105.54 -33.77
CA ASP A 223 13.48 106.76 -34.57
C ASP A 223 14.19 106.79 -35.92
N ALA A 224 13.39 107.27 -36.87
CA ALA A 224 13.73 107.62 -38.22
C ALA A 224 14.86 108.66 -38.29
N THR A 225 15.72 108.52 -39.29
CA THR A 225 16.38 109.64 -39.94
C THR A 225 15.74 109.86 -41.32
N PRO A 226 15.59 111.11 -41.77
CA PRO A 226 14.74 111.45 -42.89
C PRO A 226 15.49 111.47 -44.23
N THR A 227 14.67 111.55 -45.27
CA THR A 227 14.85 112.36 -46.50
C THR A 227 15.20 111.64 -47.80
N MET A 228 14.30 111.91 -48.76
CA MET A 228 14.32 111.81 -50.22
C MET A 228 14.08 110.44 -50.86
#